data_AF-A0A916G9Q2-F1
#
_entry.id   AF-A0A916G9Q2-F1
#
_cell.length_a   1.000
_cell.length_b   1.000
_cell.length_c   1.000
_cell.angle_alpha   90.00
_cell.angle_beta   90.00
_cell.angle_gamma   90.00
#
_symmetry.space_group_name_H-M   'P 1'
#
loop_
_entity.id
_entity.type
_entity.pdbx_description
1 polymer ?
#
loop_
_entity_poly.entity_id
_entity_poly.type
_entity_poly.pdbx_seq_one_letter_code
_entity_poly.pdbx_strand_id
1 'polypeptide(L)'
;MSHPIGISFLLTLTACGGTGPADAGPIDAGPIDAAVDASSGLYAPAGYTVTPFLSETPVRSFTAAGDVLEPDRDYAAVLDTDAGRMVIDLTEVETPITVNSFVWLSRHRFFDGIAVHRVIEGFVVQGGDPNTLSSDRSQWGRGGPGYFFDLEIVASLGFDSAGVVGMANFSSTTNGSQFFITLAATPQ
;
A
#
# COMPACT_ATOMS: atom_id res chain seq x y z
N MET A 1 -13.99 -13.08 -27.69
CA MET A 1 -13.77 -11.68 -27.28
C MET A 1 -14.27 -11.53 -25.85
N SER A 2 -13.43 -11.89 -24.87
CA SER A 2 -13.77 -11.69 -23.45
C SER A 2 -13.38 -10.28 -23.07
N HIS A 3 -14.36 -9.48 -22.65
CA HIS A 3 -14.10 -8.26 -21.91
C HIS A 3 -13.65 -8.65 -20.50
N PRO A 4 -12.56 -8.10 -19.94
CA PRO A 4 -12.32 -8.25 -18.52
C PRO A 4 -13.36 -7.41 -17.78
N ILE A 5 -14.17 -8.06 -16.96
CA ILE A 5 -15.04 -7.40 -15.98
C ILE A 5 -14.09 -6.92 -14.89
N GLY A 6 -13.76 -5.62 -14.91
CA GLY A 6 -13.01 -4.98 -13.84
C GLY A 6 -13.84 -5.01 -12.55
N ILE A 7 -13.49 -5.89 -11.62
CA ILE A 7 -14.04 -5.86 -10.27
C ILE A 7 -13.26 -4.78 -9.51
N SER A 8 -13.85 -3.59 -9.43
CA SER A 8 -13.32 -2.49 -8.63
C SER A 8 -13.67 -2.73 -7.16
N PHE A 9 -12.69 -3.14 -6.34
CA PHE A 9 -12.83 -3.08 -4.90
C PHE A 9 -12.48 -1.66 -4.45
N LEU A 10 -13.51 -0.85 -4.20
CA LEU A 10 -13.37 0.40 -3.47
C LEU A 10 -13.04 0.03 -2.02
N LEU A 11 -11.78 0.23 -1.64
CA LEU A 11 -11.28 0.04 -0.29
C LEU A 11 -11.51 1.35 0.47
N THR A 12 -12.53 1.37 1.32
CA THR A 12 -12.84 2.53 2.15
C THR A 12 -12.83 2.09 3.59
N LEU A 13 -11.82 2.52 4.36
CA LEU A 13 -11.90 2.49 5.81
C LEU A 13 -12.70 3.69 6.28
N THR A 14 -13.81 3.43 6.94
CA THR A 14 -14.51 4.45 7.73
C THR A 14 -13.93 4.44 9.13
N ALA A 15 -13.17 5.47 9.50
CA ALA A 15 -13.04 5.87 10.89
C ALA A 15 -13.88 7.14 11.09
N CYS A 16 -14.96 7.02 11.86
CA CYS A 16 -15.78 8.16 12.23
C CYS A 16 -15.05 9.00 13.29
N GLY A 17 -14.65 10.21 12.92
CA GLY A 17 -14.50 11.34 13.86
C GLY A 17 -13.07 11.81 14.15
N GLY A 18 -12.62 12.81 13.40
CA GLY A 18 -11.49 13.67 13.76
C GLY A 18 -11.43 14.89 12.83
N THR A 19 -11.68 16.09 13.35
CA THR A 19 -11.52 17.34 12.58
C THR A 19 -10.06 17.78 12.63
N GLY A 20 -9.30 17.54 11.56
CA GLY A 20 -7.93 18.06 11.34
C GLY A 20 -7.57 18.02 9.84
N PRO A 21 -6.72 18.93 9.33
CA PRO A 21 -6.54 19.13 7.89
C PRO A 21 -5.42 18.28 7.24
N ALA A 22 -5.13 17.07 7.74
CA ALA A 22 -4.02 16.25 7.23
C ALA A 22 -4.46 14.90 6.66
N ASP A 23 -5.30 14.15 7.37
CA ASP A 23 -5.97 12.96 6.84
C ASP A 23 -7.41 13.37 6.49
N ALA A 24 -7.72 13.52 5.20
CA ALA A 24 -9.04 13.99 4.75
C ALA A 24 -10.14 12.94 4.92
N GLY A 25 -9.79 11.77 5.48
CA GLY A 25 -10.67 10.64 5.59
C GLY A 25 -10.92 10.00 4.22
N PRO A 26 -11.94 9.14 4.12
CA PRO A 26 -11.99 8.15 3.07
C PRO A 26 -11.94 8.72 1.65
N ILE A 27 -10.99 8.23 0.87
CA ILE A 27 -10.80 8.60 -0.53
C ILE A 27 -11.93 8.09 -1.42
N ASP A 28 -12.57 9.01 -2.17
CA ASP A 28 -13.40 8.62 -3.31
C ASP A 28 -12.46 8.20 -4.44
N ALA A 29 -12.27 6.89 -4.60
CA ALA A 29 -11.43 6.39 -5.67
C ALA A 29 -11.93 6.84 -7.05
N GLY A 30 -13.21 7.26 -7.19
CA GLY A 30 -13.80 7.65 -8.46
C GLY A 30 -13.97 6.46 -9.42
N PRO A 31 -14.48 6.70 -10.64
CA PRO A 31 -14.56 5.65 -11.66
C PRO A 31 -13.17 5.16 -12.07
N ILE A 32 -13.00 3.85 -12.22
CA ILE A 32 -11.75 3.22 -12.73
C ILE A 32 -11.29 3.75 -14.10
N ASP A 33 -12.21 4.38 -14.84
CA ASP A 33 -12.02 4.95 -16.17
C ASP A 33 -11.61 6.44 -16.13
N ALA A 34 -11.54 7.05 -14.93
CA ALA A 34 -11.32 8.49 -14.75
C ALA A 34 -9.90 8.82 -14.23
N ALA A 35 -9.36 9.94 -14.73
CA ALA A 35 -8.12 10.61 -14.31
C ALA A 35 -6.83 9.77 -14.41
N VAL A 36 -6.31 9.69 -15.64
CA VAL A 36 -4.87 9.49 -15.87
C VAL A 36 -4.18 10.83 -15.69
N ASP A 37 -3.17 10.88 -14.83
CA ASP A 37 -2.27 12.03 -14.74
C ASP A 37 -1.52 12.17 -16.08
N ALA A 38 -1.75 13.27 -16.77
CA ALA A 38 -1.26 13.49 -18.12
C ALA A 38 0.28 13.54 -18.20
N SER A 39 0.96 13.77 -17.07
CA SER A 39 2.43 13.87 -17.02
C SER A 39 3.12 12.52 -16.86
N SER A 40 2.52 11.62 -16.09
CA SER A 40 3.08 10.29 -15.77
C SER A 40 2.42 9.16 -16.56
N GLY A 41 1.23 9.37 -17.11
CA GLY A 41 0.41 8.31 -17.69
C GLY A 41 -0.14 7.32 -16.65
N LEU A 42 0.01 7.61 -15.36
CA LEU A 42 -0.49 6.79 -14.26
C LEU A 42 -1.84 7.29 -13.78
N TYR A 43 -2.60 6.39 -13.17
CA TYR A 43 -3.85 6.75 -12.52
C TYR A 43 -3.64 7.66 -11.31
N ALA A 44 -4.47 8.68 -11.17
CA ALA A 44 -4.56 9.50 -9.98
C ALA A 44 -6.03 9.65 -9.57
N PRO A 45 -6.42 9.30 -8.33
CA PRO A 45 -7.78 9.56 -7.86
C PRO A 45 -8.06 11.07 -7.84
N ALA A 46 -9.35 11.43 -7.93
CA ALA A 46 -9.75 12.84 -7.98
C ALA A 46 -9.24 13.61 -6.74
N GLY A 47 -8.61 14.77 -6.97
CA GLY A 47 -8.02 15.56 -5.89
C GLY A 47 -6.57 15.20 -5.54
N TYR A 48 -6.05 14.08 -6.07
CA TYR A 48 -4.66 13.66 -5.88
C TYR A 48 -3.82 13.94 -7.12
N THR A 49 -2.51 14.06 -6.93
CA THR A 49 -1.51 14.16 -8.00
C THR A 49 -0.46 13.08 -7.79
N VAL A 50 0.03 12.49 -8.88
CA VAL A 50 1.07 11.46 -8.82
C VAL A 50 2.36 12.07 -8.28
N THR A 51 2.92 11.46 -7.24
CA THR A 51 4.25 11.83 -6.75
C THR A 51 5.32 11.34 -7.73
N PRO A 52 6.30 12.18 -8.13
CA PRO A 52 7.33 11.76 -9.07
C PRO A 52 8.16 10.59 -8.53
N PHE A 53 8.47 9.63 -9.40
CA PHE A 53 9.42 8.56 -9.08
C PHE A 53 10.80 9.15 -8.78
N LEU A 54 11.49 8.51 -7.84
CA LEU A 54 12.87 8.79 -7.45
C LEU A 54 13.87 7.89 -8.21
N SER A 55 13.39 6.86 -8.89
CA SER A 55 14.20 6.02 -9.77
C SER A 55 13.47 5.64 -11.06
N GLU A 56 14.22 5.63 -12.17
CA GLU A 56 13.74 5.19 -13.49
C GLU A 56 13.52 3.66 -13.55
N THR A 57 14.35 2.92 -12.82
CA THR A 57 14.29 1.45 -12.73
C THR A 57 13.96 1.00 -11.32
N PRO A 58 13.36 -0.19 -11.13
CA PRO A 58 13.09 -0.71 -9.80
C PRO A 58 14.34 -0.92 -8.94
N VAL A 59 14.30 -0.40 -7.71
CA VAL A 59 15.31 -0.66 -6.67
C VAL A 59 14.71 -1.58 -5.62
N ARG A 60 15.42 -2.66 -5.26
CA ARG A 60 14.87 -3.76 -4.41
C ARG A 60 15.55 -3.91 -3.05
N SER A 61 16.53 -3.06 -2.73
CA SER A 61 17.24 -3.11 -1.46
C SER A 61 17.80 -1.74 -1.12
N PHE A 62 17.68 -1.37 0.15
CA PHE A 62 18.09 -0.12 0.72
C PHE A 62 18.69 -0.38 2.10
N THR A 63 19.60 0.50 2.52
CA THR A 63 20.12 0.48 3.90
C THR A 63 19.12 1.07 4.90
N ALA A 64 18.28 2.00 4.45
CA ALA A 64 17.18 2.64 5.18
C ALA A 64 16.26 3.36 4.19
N ALA A 65 15.05 3.72 4.62
CA ALA A 65 14.21 4.68 3.90
C ALA A 65 14.78 6.10 4.05
N GLY A 66 14.63 6.92 3.01
CA GLY A 66 14.78 8.37 3.12
C GLY A 66 13.46 9.05 3.49
N ASP A 67 13.53 10.30 3.93
CA ASP A 67 12.35 11.10 4.26
C ASP A 67 11.72 11.67 2.97
N VAL A 68 10.48 11.27 2.69
CA VAL A 68 9.75 11.65 1.47
C VAL A 68 8.36 12.21 1.72
N LEU A 69 7.89 12.17 2.96
CA LEU A 69 6.64 12.83 3.33
C LEU A 69 6.84 14.33 3.44
N GLU A 70 5.93 15.07 2.83
CA GLU A 70 5.81 16.51 2.97
C GLU A 70 4.79 16.83 4.08
N PRO A 71 5.02 17.87 4.88
CA PRO A 71 4.06 18.28 5.90
C PRO A 71 2.73 18.73 5.26
N ASP A 72 1.64 18.53 5.99
CA ASP A 72 0.29 18.94 5.60
C ASP A 72 -0.16 18.37 4.23
N ARG A 73 0.30 17.15 3.91
CA ARG A 73 -0.13 16.38 2.74
C ARG A 73 -0.81 15.09 3.17
N ASP A 74 -1.93 14.83 2.51
CA ASP A 74 -2.64 13.56 2.51
C ASP A 74 -2.05 12.64 1.42
N TYR A 75 -1.76 11.38 1.76
CA TYR A 75 -1.19 10.42 0.84
C TYR A 75 -2.15 9.26 0.54
N ALA A 76 -2.26 8.93 -0.75
CA ALA A 76 -2.87 7.69 -1.21
C ALA A 76 -1.89 6.88 -2.05
N ALA A 77 -1.99 5.56 -1.99
CA ALA A 77 -1.29 4.64 -2.87
C ALA A 77 -2.24 3.97 -3.86
N VAL A 78 -1.80 3.82 -5.10
CA VAL A 78 -2.53 3.09 -6.14
C VAL A 78 -1.83 1.77 -6.37
N LEU A 79 -2.51 0.67 -6.04
CA LEU A 79 -2.04 -0.68 -6.38
C LEU A 79 -2.69 -1.10 -7.69
N ASP A 80 -1.92 -1.05 -8.78
CA ASP A 80 -2.35 -1.51 -10.09
C ASP A 80 -1.89 -2.96 -10.31
N THR A 81 -2.85 -3.89 -10.40
CA THR A 81 -2.61 -5.32 -10.50
C THR A 81 -3.32 -5.93 -11.70
N ASP A 82 -2.94 -7.16 -12.06
CA ASP A 82 -3.64 -7.94 -13.09
C ASP A 82 -5.07 -8.31 -12.71
N ALA A 83 -5.41 -8.27 -11.41
CA ALA A 83 -6.76 -8.47 -10.88
C ALA A 83 -7.59 -7.18 -10.84
N GLY A 84 -6.99 -6.03 -11.16
CA GLY A 84 -7.62 -4.72 -11.10
C GLY A 84 -6.86 -3.75 -10.19
N ARG A 85 -7.41 -2.53 -10.11
CA ARG A 85 -6.82 -1.44 -9.36
C ARG A 85 -7.48 -1.30 -7.99
N MET A 86 -6.66 -1.00 -6.99
CA MET A 86 -7.11 -0.59 -5.66
C MET A 86 -6.46 0.75 -5.31
N VAL A 87 -7.19 1.60 -4.61
CA VAL A 87 -6.65 2.82 -4.00
C VAL A 87 -6.64 2.60 -2.51
N ILE A 88 -5.51 2.92 -1.88
CA ILE A 88 -5.24 2.72 -0.46
C ILE A 88 -5.04 4.11 0.13
N ASP A 89 -5.88 4.44 1.09
CA ASP A 89 -5.73 5.61 1.95
C ASP A 89 -4.61 5.36 2.96
N LEU A 90 -3.66 6.28 3.08
CA LEU A 90 -2.51 6.13 3.97
C LEU A 90 -2.69 7.05 5.19
N THR A 91 -2.41 6.52 6.37
CA THR A 91 -2.59 7.25 7.63
C THR A 91 -1.26 7.85 8.09
N GLU A 92 -0.72 8.82 7.34
CA GLU A 92 0.62 9.39 7.64
C GLU A 92 0.70 10.11 8.98
N VAL A 93 -0.43 10.58 9.51
CA VAL A 93 -0.49 11.25 10.83
C VAL A 93 -0.34 10.23 11.95
N GLU A 94 -1.05 9.11 11.85
CA GLU A 94 -1.07 8.04 12.85
C GLU A 94 0.15 7.11 12.75
N THR A 95 0.62 6.84 11.53
CA THR A 95 1.69 5.86 11.24
C THR A 95 2.78 6.43 10.31
N PRO A 96 3.42 7.56 10.69
CA PRO A 96 4.34 8.31 9.82
C PRO A 96 5.54 7.48 9.35
N ILE A 97 6.10 6.60 10.19
CA ILE A 97 7.28 5.79 9.81
C ILE A 97 6.88 4.76 8.76
N THR A 98 5.74 4.11 8.97
CA THR A 98 5.17 3.10 8.08
C THR A 98 4.82 3.71 6.73
N VAL A 99 4.08 4.82 6.74
CA VAL A 99 3.68 5.51 5.50
C VAL A 99 4.89 6.06 4.76
N ASN A 100 5.86 6.67 5.46
CA ASN A 100 7.10 7.15 4.82
C ASN A 100 7.86 6.01 4.12
N SER A 101 8.00 4.86 4.79
CA SER A 101 8.62 3.67 4.21
C SER A 101 7.86 3.19 2.97
N PHE A 102 6.54 3.11 3.04
CA PHE A 102 5.71 2.66 1.91
C PHE A 102 5.80 3.61 0.70
N VAL A 103 5.73 4.93 0.93
CA VAL A 103 5.87 5.96 -0.10
C VAL A 103 7.29 5.95 -0.69
N TRP A 104 8.33 5.83 0.14
CA TRP A 104 9.72 5.72 -0.30
C TRP A 104 9.91 4.54 -1.27
N LEU A 105 9.43 3.36 -0.88
CA LEU A 105 9.52 2.15 -1.69
C LEU A 105 8.72 2.29 -3.00
N SER A 106 7.50 2.82 -2.92
CA SER A 106 6.64 3.06 -4.09
C SER A 106 7.30 4.01 -5.10
N ARG A 107 7.89 5.12 -4.63
CA ARG A 107 8.59 6.09 -5.47
C ARG A 107 9.89 5.55 -6.08
N HIS A 108 10.45 4.47 -5.54
CA HIS A 108 11.56 3.73 -6.15
C HIS A 108 11.12 2.51 -6.96
N ARG A 109 9.83 2.44 -7.29
CA ARG A 109 9.25 1.35 -8.08
C ARG A 109 9.46 -0.02 -7.44
N PHE A 110 9.63 -0.07 -6.11
CA PHE A 110 9.97 -1.28 -5.35
C PHE A 110 8.90 -2.36 -5.45
N PHE A 111 7.64 -2.00 -5.69
CA PHE A 111 6.55 -2.97 -5.79
C PHE A 111 6.29 -3.47 -7.22
N ASP A 112 6.88 -2.84 -8.25
CA ASP A 112 6.65 -3.19 -9.64
C ASP A 112 6.92 -4.68 -9.92
N GLY A 113 5.92 -5.42 -10.37
CA GLY A 113 6.02 -6.83 -10.73
C GLY A 113 6.15 -7.80 -9.54
N ILE A 114 6.11 -7.32 -8.29
CA ILE A 114 6.03 -8.17 -7.11
C ILE A 114 4.68 -8.88 -7.08
N ALA A 115 4.69 -10.20 -6.87
CA ALA A 115 3.47 -10.99 -6.82
C ALA A 115 2.81 -10.92 -5.43
N VAL A 116 1.48 -11.05 -5.43
CA VAL A 116 0.73 -11.52 -4.26
C VAL A 116 1.13 -12.98 -4.03
N HIS A 117 1.80 -13.26 -2.92
CA HIS A 117 2.39 -14.58 -2.67
C HIS A 117 1.58 -15.44 -1.68
N ARG A 118 0.65 -14.83 -0.95
CA ARG A 118 -0.18 -15.54 0.03
C ARG A 118 -1.60 -14.98 0.02
N VAL A 119 -2.57 -15.88 -0.13
CA VAL A 119 -4.00 -15.60 -0.08
C VAL A 119 -4.63 -16.60 0.87
N ILE A 120 -5.33 -16.11 1.89
CA ILE A 120 -6.14 -16.93 2.79
C ILE A 120 -7.56 -16.40 2.73
N GLU A 121 -8.43 -17.19 2.12
CA GLU A 121 -9.85 -16.86 1.97
C GLU A 121 -10.48 -16.55 3.33
N GLY A 122 -11.22 -15.44 3.39
CA GLY A 122 -11.85 -14.97 4.63
C GLY A 122 -10.90 -14.38 5.68
N PHE A 123 -9.62 -14.19 5.35
CA PHE A 123 -8.64 -13.63 6.28
C PHE A 123 -7.83 -12.49 5.64
N VAL A 124 -6.80 -12.79 4.84
CA VAL A 124 -5.93 -11.76 4.25
C VAL A 124 -5.39 -12.15 2.87
N VAL A 125 -5.09 -11.12 2.09
CA VAL A 125 -4.20 -11.18 0.91
C VAL A 125 -2.89 -10.50 1.29
N GLN A 126 -1.74 -11.12 1.00
CA GLN A 126 -0.43 -10.62 1.38
C GLN A 126 0.53 -10.52 0.18
N GLY A 127 1.23 -9.38 0.11
CA GLY A 127 2.15 -9.00 -0.95
C GLY A 127 3.39 -8.28 -0.43
N GLY A 128 4.13 -7.63 -1.33
CA GLY A 128 5.29 -6.79 -0.96
C GLY A 128 6.61 -7.54 -0.73
N ASP A 129 6.71 -8.82 -1.12
CA ASP A 129 7.95 -9.59 -1.04
C ASP A 129 8.74 -9.57 -2.38
N PRO A 130 9.93 -8.94 -2.44
CA PRO A 130 10.73 -8.89 -3.67
C PRO A 130 11.26 -10.25 -4.12
N ASN A 131 11.32 -11.26 -3.24
CA ASN A 131 11.74 -12.61 -3.63
C ASN A 131 10.75 -13.27 -4.59
N THR A 132 9.53 -12.74 -4.71
CA THR A 132 8.52 -13.24 -5.66
C THR A 132 8.91 -13.07 -7.12
N LEU A 133 9.86 -12.19 -7.42
CA LEU A 133 10.45 -12.03 -8.75
C LEU A 133 11.30 -13.24 -9.17
N SER A 134 11.78 -14.02 -8.19
CA SER A 134 12.45 -15.29 -8.46
C SER A 134 11.44 -16.40 -8.71
N SER A 135 11.77 -17.30 -9.63
CA SER A 135 11.00 -18.53 -9.85
C SER A 135 11.07 -19.51 -8.68
N ASP A 136 12.03 -19.35 -7.76
CA ASP A 136 12.12 -20.17 -6.55
C ASP A 136 11.09 -19.75 -5.50
N ARG A 137 9.95 -20.44 -5.52
CA ARG A 137 8.85 -20.21 -4.58
C ARG A 137 9.19 -20.54 -3.12
N SER A 138 10.29 -21.24 -2.84
CA SER A 138 10.68 -21.58 -1.47
C SER A 138 11.12 -20.35 -0.65
N GLN A 139 11.49 -19.26 -1.33
CA GLN A 139 11.95 -18.01 -0.72
C GLN A 139 10.84 -16.97 -0.58
N TRP A 140 9.63 -17.25 -1.08
CA TRP A 140 8.49 -16.34 -0.98
C TRP A 140 8.01 -16.20 0.47
N GLY A 141 7.56 -15.00 0.83
CA GLY A 141 7.24 -14.56 2.19
C GLY A 141 8.45 -14.22 3.06
N ARG A 142 9.68 -14.26 2.53
CA ARG A 142 10.92 -14.08 3.34
C ARG A 142 11.75 -12.87 2.97
N GLY A 143 11.45 -12.20 1.86
CA GLY A 143 12.19 -11.01 1.44
C GLY A 143 11.69 -9.74 2.11
N GLY A 144 12.43 -8.66 1.84
CA GLY A 144 12.17 -7.34 2.39
C GLY A 144 13.04 -6.29 1.68
N PRO A 145 12.96 -5.02 2.10
CA PRO A 145 13.58 -3.91 1.39
C PRO A 145 15.05 -3.69 1.79
N GLY A 146 15.67 -4.60 2.53
CA GLY A 146 17.04 -4.46 3.04
C GLY A 146 17.16 -3.75 4.39
N TYR A 147 16.07 -3.22 4.93
CA TYR A 147 15.98 -2.62 6.26
C TYR A 147 14.70 -3.05 6.98
N PHE A 148 14.65 -2.77 8.28
CA PHE A 148 13.46 -2.94 9.12
C PHE A 148 13.17 -1.66 9.90
N PHE A 149 11.93 -1.52 10.36
CA PHE A 149 11.49 -0.45 11.25
C PHE A 149 10.48 -0.95 12.29
N ASP A 150 10.28 -0.14 13.32
CA ASP A 150 9.44 -0.45 14.46
C ASP A 150 7.94 -0.35 14.12
N LEU A 151 7.14 -1.12 14.84
CA LEU A 151 5.69 -1.16 14.71
C LEU A 151 5.05 0.09 15.31
N GLU A 152 4.13 0.70 14.57
CA GLU A 152 3.28 1.80 15.03
C GLU A 152 1.88 1.25 15.33
N ILE A 153 1.50 1.19 16.62
CA ILE A 153 0.17 0.74 17.05
C ILE A 153 -0.65 1.96 17.49
N VAL A 154 -1.80 2.15 16.85
CA VAL A 154 -2.73 3.24 17.16
C VAL A 154 -4.10 2.67 17.49
N ALA A 155 -4.64 3.02 18.65
CA ALA A 155 -5.87 2.40 19.18
C ALA A 155 -7.11 2.64 18.31
N SER A 156 -7.13 3.69 17.49
CA SER A 156 -8.21 3.98 16.54
C SER A 156 -8.08 3.21 15.22
N LEU A 157 -6.93 2.59 14.95
CA LEU A 157 -6.67 1.82 13.73
C LEU A 157 -6.77 0.32 14.05
N GLY A 158 -7.92 -0.26 13.71
CA GLY A 158 -8.24 -1.66 13.94
C GLY A 158 -8.49 -2.42 12.64
N PHE A 159 -8.34 -3.74 12.70
CA PHE A 159 -8.65 -4.64 11.59
C PHE A 159 -10.12 -5.11 11.64
N ASP A 160 -11.06 -4.20 11.86
CA ASP A 160 -12.45 -4.55 12.18
C ASP A 160 -13.34 -4.84 10.97
N SER A 161 -12.79 -4.73 9.76
CA SER A 161 -13.52 -4.96 8.51
C SER A 161 -12.60 -5.48 7.40
N ALA A 162 -13.19 -5.85 6.26
CA ALA A 162 -12.44 -6.14 5.05
C ALA A 162 -11.90 -4.83 4.44
N GLY A 163 -10.73 -4.91 3.81
CA GLY A 163 -10.09 -3.78 3.15
C GLY A 163 -9.20 -2.93 4.04
N VAL A 164 -8.84 -3.41 5.22
CA VAL A 164 -7.83 -2.76 6.06
C VAL A 164 -6.45 -3.21 5.59
N VAL A 165 -5.54 -2.27 5.39
CA VAL A 165 -4.14 -2.56 5.03
C VAL A 165 -3.28 -2.53 6.29
N GLY A 166 -2.39 -3.50 6.44
CA GLY A 166 -1.45 -3.56 7.55
C GLY A 166 -0.08 -4.11 7.13
N MET A 167 0.94 -3.85 7.95
CA MET A 167 2.28 -4.39 7.72
C MET A 167 2.38 -5.84 8.20
N ALA A 168 2.88 -6.72 7.34
CA ALA A 168 3.25 -8.06 7.75
C ALA A 168 4.62 -8.02 8.44
N ASN A 169 4.72 -8.60 9.62
CA ASN A 169 5.95 -8.68 10.39
C ASN A 169 6.06 -10.02 11.13
N PHE A 170 7.27 -10.32 11.64
CA PHE A 170 7.51 -11.48 12.52
C PHE A 170 7.67 -11.07 13.99
N SER A 171 7.87 -9.78 14.24
CA SER A 171 8.04 -9.13 15.54
C SER A 171 7.76 -7.64 15.41
N SER A 172 7.63 -6.94 16.53
CA SER A 172 7.39 -5.49 16.58
C SER A 172 8.51 -4.63 15.96
N THR A 173 9.64 -5.21 15.54
CA THR A 173 10.80 -4.50 14.99
C THR A 173 11.18 -5.00 13.59
N THR A 174 10.32 -5.81 12.97
CA THR A 174 10.60 -6.45 11.66
C THR A 174 9.61 -6.04 10.58
N ASN A 175 9.01 -4.84 10.70
CA ASN A 175 8.26 -4.26 9.59
C ASN A 175 9.24 -3.93 8.48
N GLY A 176 8.88 -4.31 7.25
CA GLY A 176 9.72 -4.11 6.06
C GLY A 176 8.85 -3.64 4.91
N SER A 177 8.79 -4.43 3.84
CA SER A 177 8.00 -4.10 2.64
C SER A 177 6.75 -4.95 2.48
N GLN A 178 6.63 -6.03 3.24
CA GLN A 178 5.48 -6.92 3.12
C GLN A 178 4.27 -6.32 3.83
N PHE A 179 3.13 -6.34 3.16
CA PHE A 179 1.86 -5.84 3.65
C PHE A 179 0.76 -6.87 3.40
N PHE A 180 -0.34 -6.73 4.12
CA PHE A 180 -1.54 -7.50 3.90
C PHE A 180 -2.77 -6.59 3.78
N ILE A 181 -3.80 -7.11 3.10
CA ILE A 181 -5.12 -6.51 2.97
C ILE A 181 -6.11 -7.49 3.58
N THR A 182 -6.92 -7.06 4.55
CA THR A 182 -7.93 -7.92 5.18
C THR A 182 -9.05 -8.26 4.21
N LEU A 183 -9.53 -9.50 4.23
CA LEU A 183 -10.70 -9.97 3.47
C LEU A 183 -11.96 -10.09 4.34
N ALA A 184 -11.80 -9.99 5.66
CA ALA A 184 -12.86 -9.94 6.65
C ALA A 184 -12.36 -9.20 7.90
N ALA A 185 -13.25 -8.95 8.86
CA ALA A 185 -12.84 -8.51 10.18
C ALA A 185 -11.82 -9.49 10.77
N THR A 186 -10.67 -8.95 11.16
CA THR A 186 -9.52 -9.66 11.69
C THR A 186 -9.01 -9.07 13.01
N PRO A 187 -9.86 -8.91 14.05
CA PRO A 187 -9.46 -8.25 15.29
C PRO A 187 -8.26 -8.96 15.93
N GLN A 188 -7.29 -8.18 16.40
CA GLN A 188 -6.06 -8.65 17.05
C GLN A 188 -6.22 -8.69 18.57
#